data_AF-A0A4V1SKV1-F1
#
_entry.id   AF-A0A4V1SKV1-F1
#
_cell.length_a   1.000
_cell.length_b   1.000
_cell.length_c   1.000
_cell.angle_alpha   90.00
_cell.angle_beta   90.00
_cell.angle_gamma   90.00
#
_symmetry.space_group_name_H-M   'P 1'
#
loop_
_entity.id
_entity.type
_entity.pdbx_description
1 polymer ?
#
loop_
_entity_poly.entity_id
_entity_poly.type
_entity_poly.pdbx_seq_one_letter_code
_entity_poly.pdbx_strand_id
1 'polypeptide(L)'
;MIATDPYARKLYQQYQPTVMTSFPQLTKQDIDAIYDFVENEMKQNPDSMIQKLFPPATGALDDTSHIKEPCGVDTFYIPKRYNNIEIIDTTPVPINNSNNEINQRDATQLGEAVSSEGLRNGFTDPNFTEGVYDFEVQTLGWYNIDQYIKGYEGTNYVTLNAELTGDPSASMNLYLFCPKRKMLSVGVDYRKNKFIFDKVEGKIPLYLGDDAVLLAFGSNHDKMFYGIVSFKVKQEQNISISIKETTEEQLKQMILDNNIEGIKIDPYKKEFEIKKRQCDDEHFAADSTKPEKVASK
;
A
#
# COMPACT_ATOMS: atom_id res chain seq x y z
N MET A 1 -12.37 45.11 9.35
CA MET A 1 -13.46 44.11 9.15
C MET A 1 -13.88 43.39 10.43
N ILE A 2 -12.96 42.95 11.31
CA ILE A 2 -13.32 42.20 12.54
C ILE A 2 -14.22 42.99 13.51
N ALA A 3 -14.12 44.33 13.56
CA ALA A 3 -14.83 45.14 14.56
C ALA A 3 -16.37 45.19 14.39
N THR A 4 -16.88 45.00 13.18
CA THR A 4 -18.31 45.17 12.86
C THR A 4 -19.10 43.88 12.78
N ASP A 5 -18.43 42.73 12.64
CA ASP A 5 -19.08 41.42 12.55
C ASP A 5 -19.17 40.75 13.95
N PRO A 6 -20.39 40.52 14.50
CA PRO A 6 -20.58 39.89 15.80
C PRO A 6 -20.01 38.47 15.89
N TYR A 7 -20.03 37.72 14.80
CA TYR A 7 -19.51 36.35 14.74
C TYR A 7 -17.98 36.37 14.72
N ALA A 8 -17.38 37.22 13.89
CA ALA A 8 -15.93 37.42 13.86
C ALA A 8 -15.38 37.88 15.22
N ARG A 9 -16.11 38.73 15.95
CA ARG A 9 -15.77 39.13 17.33
C ARG A 9 -15.81 37.96 18.30
N LYS A 10 -16.84 37.11 18.23
CA LYS A 10 -16.95 35.92 19.10
C LYS A 10 -15.82 34.93 18.83
N LEU A 11 -15.50 34.65 17.57
CA LEU A 11 -14.36 33.82 17.20
C LEU A 11 -13.04 34.40 17.72
N TYR A 12 -12.82 35.70 17.50
CA TYR A 12 -11.62 36.38 17.98
C TYR A 12 -11.49 36.36 19.51
N GLN A 13 -12.59 36.51 20.25
CA GLN A 13 -12.59 36.43 21.72
C GLN A 13 -12.40 35.00 22.23
N GLN A 14 -13.02 34.02 21.58
CA GLN A 14 -12.99 32.61 21.99
C GLN A 14 -11.60 31.99 21.77
N TYR A 15 -10.93 32.34 20.68
CA TYR A 15 -9.63 31.77 20.31
C TYR A 15 -8.44 32.68 20.64
N GLN A 16 -8.69 33.92 21.11
CA GLN A 16 -7.69 34.98 21.37
C GLN A 16 -6.73 35.14 20.15
N PRO A 17 -5.69 36.00 20.12
CA PRO A 17 -4.81 36.05 18.96
C PRO A 17 -3.84 34.85 19.02
N THR A 18 -4.37 33.64 18.92
CA THR A 18 -3.57 32.51 18.47
C THR A 18 -3.28 32.80 17.00
N VAL A 19 -2.15 33.46 16.76
CA VAL A 19 -1.67 33.73 15.40
C VAL A 19 -1.59 32.37 14.74
N MET A 20 -2.46 32.11 13.76
CA MET A 20 -2.37 30.87 12.99
C MET A 20 -0.93 30.73 12.53
N THR A 21 -0.36 29.54 12.72
CA THR A 21 0.98 29.24 12.25
C THR A 21 1.04 29.65 10.79
N SER A 22 1.94 30.58 10.46
CA SER A 22 2.17 30.94 9.06
C SER A 22 2.38 29.65 8.29
N PHE A 23 1.78 29.53 7.11
CA PHE A 23 1.99 28.41 6.19
C PHE A 23 3.04 28.83 5.16
N PRO A 24 4.35 28.87 5.50
CA PRO A 24 5.39 29.42 4.63
C PRO A 24 5.57 28.61 3.34
N GLN A 25 5.02 27.40 3.30
CA GLN A 25 5.07 26.52 2.13
C GLN A 25 3.94 26.77 1.13
N LEU A 26 2.88 27.50 1.52
CA LEU A 26 1.82 27.86 0.58
C LEU A 26 2.28 29.05 -0.25
N THR A 27 2.48 28.81 -1.53
CA THR A 27 2.74 29.88 -2.49
C THR A 27 1.45 30.66 -2.76
N LYS A 28 1.58 31.85 -3.33
CA LYS A 28 0.40 32.62 -3.77
C LYS A 28 -0.47 31.82 -4.75
N GLN A 29 0.17 31.02 -5.61
CA GLN A 29 -0.53 30.18 -6.58
C GLN A 29 -1.37 29.09 -5.89
N ASP A 30 -0.89 28.50 -4.80
CA ASP A 30 -1.64 27.52 -4.02
C ASP A 30 -2.85 28.18 -3.33
N ILE A 31 -2.68 29.40 -2.83
CA ILE A 31 -3.76 30.18 -2.24
C ILE A 31 -4.82 30.52 -3.29
N ASP A 32 -4.41 30.99 -4.45
CA ASP A 32 -5.30 31.32 -5.57
C ASP A 32 -6.05 30.06 -6.04
N ALA A 33 -5.38 28.90 -6.11
CA ALA A 33 -6.01 27.62 -6.45
C ALA A 33 -7.05 27.17 -5.42
N ILE A 34 -6.82 27.41 -4.12
CA ILE A 34 -7.81 27.15 -3.07
C ILE A 34 -9.03 28.06 -3.26
N TYR A 35 -8.83 29.35 -3.56
CA TYR A 35 -9.93 30.28 -3.83
C TYR A 35 -10.73 29.88 -5.07
N ASP A 36 -10.05 29.54 -6.16
CA ASP A 36 -10.68 29.09 -7.41
C ASP A 36 -11.50 27.82 -7.18
N PHE A 37 -10.99 26.88 -6.38
CA PHE A 37 -11.72 25.68 -5.99
C PHE A 37 -13.00 26.03 -5.22
N VAL A 38 -12.90 26.89 -4.20
CA VAL A 38 -14.06 27.32 -3.39
C VAL A 38 -15.10 28.04 -4.26
N GLU A 39 -14.67 28.95 -5.15
CA GLU A 39 -15.58 29.64 -6.07
C GLU A 39 -16.26 28.69 -7.05
N ASN A 40 -15.51 27.72 -7.59
CA ASN A 40 -16.05 26.76 -8.53
C ASN A 40 -17.08 25.83 -7.84
N GLU A 41 -16.79 25.38 -6.62
CA GLU A 41 -17.74 24.63 -5.80
C GLU A 41 -18.99 25.45 -5.48
N MET A 42 -18.85 26.74 -5.15
CA MET A 42 -19.99 27.63 -4.94
C MET A 42 -20.85 27.82 -6.19
N LYS A 43 -20.24 27.88 -7.38
CA LYS A 43 -20.96 28.01 -8.66
C LYS A 43 -21.65 26.71 -9.04
N GLN A 44 -21.04 25.56 -8.77
CA GLN A 44 -21.58 24.25 -9.14
C GLN A 44 -22.64 23.74 -8.17
N ASN A 45 -22.49 24.05 -6.87
CA ASN A 45 -23.35 23.54 -5.80
C ASN A 45 -23.93 24.67 -4.93
N PRO A 46 -24.68 25.63 -5.50
CA PRO A 46 -25.12 26.84 -4.79
C PRO A 46 -25.98 26.56 -3.54
N ASP A 47 -26.78 25.49 -3.55
CA ASP A 47 -27.65 25.13 -2.43
C ASP A 47 -26.91 24.44 -1.27
N SER A 48 -25.76 23.79 -1.54
CA SER A 48 -25.04 22.96 -0.57
C SER A 48 -24.34 23.77 0.54
N MET A 49 -23.95 25.02 0.25
CA MET A 49 -23.32 25.89 1.25
C MET A 49 -24.32 26.76 2.00
N ILE A 50 -25.39 27.23 1.35
CA ILE A 50 -26.37 28.11 1.98
C ILE A 50 -27.18 27.36 3.06
N GLN A 51 -27.57 26.11 2.82
CA GLN A 51 -28.25 25.28 3.83
C GLN A 51 -27.37 24.93 5.03
N LYS A 52 -26.06 24.78 4.83
CA LYS A 52 -25.11 24.44 5.93
C LYS A 52 -24.72 25.65 6.79
N LEU A 53 -24.68 26.85 6.20
CA LEU A 53 -24.28 28.07 6.91
C LEU A 53 -25.46 28.77 7.58
N PHE A 54 -26.69 28.60 7.07
CA PHE A 54 -27.89 29.20 7.61
C PHE A 54 -29.06 28.20 7.51
N PRO A 55 -29.20 27.24 8.46
CA PRO A 55 -30.40 26.41 8.49
C PRO A 55 -31.63 27.33 8.61
N PRO A 56 -32.69 27.12 7.81
CA PRO A 56 -33.88 27.94 7.85
C PRO A 56 -34.46 27.86 9.26
N ALA A 57 -34.56 29.02 9.93
CA ALA A 57 -35.22 29.16 11.20
C ALA A 57 -36.73 29.02 10.99
N THR A 58 -37.22 27.80 10.83
CA THR A 58 -38.66 27.54 10.72
C THR A 58 -39.02 26.39 11.63
N GLY A 59 -39.64 26.73 12.74
CA GLY A 59 -40.38 25.80 13.57
C GLY A 59 -41.53 25.20 12.76
N ALA A 60 -41.34 23.96 12.35
CA ALA A 60 -42.42 23.04 12.04
C ALA A 60 -41.94 21.66 12.52
N LEU A 61 -42.59 21.18 13.58
CA LEU A 61 -42.47 19.83 14.10
C LEU A 61 -43.03 18.88 13.03
N ASP A 62 -42.16 18.38 12.15
CA ASP A 62 -42.48 17.21 11.35
C ASP A 62 -41.42 16.13 11.66
N ASP A 63 -41.92 14.94 11.92
CA ASP A 63 -41.20 13.81 12.50
C ASP A 63 -40.21 13.21 11.48
N THR A 64 -39.03 13.82 11.35
CA THR A 64 -37.92 13.34 10.53
C THR A 64 -36.95 12.44 11.31
N SER A 65 -37.42 11.78 12.37
CA SER A 65 -36.60 11.05 13.35
C SER A 65 -35.76 9.88 12.80
N HIS A 66 -35.80 9.60 11.49
CA HIS A 66 -35.09 8.47 10.89
C HIS A 66 -34.25 8.77 9.64
N ILE A 67 -34.17 10.01 9.14
CA ILE A 67 -33.27 10.33 8.03
C ILE A 67 -32.10 11.15 8.56
N LYS A 68 -31.06 10.46 9.03
CA LYS A 68 -29.79 11.10 9.35
C LYS A 68 -29.12 11.53 8.05
N GLU A 69 -29.20 12.81 7.74
CA GLU A 69 -28.44 13.39 6.62
C GLU A 69 -26.94 13.10 6.82
N PRO A 70 -26.17 12.80 5.77
CA PRO A 70 -24.74 12.54 5.90
C PRO A 70 -23.98 13.79 6.37
N CYS A 71 -23.17 13.71 7.44
CA CYS A 71 -22.40 14.85 7.98
C CYS A 71 -21.20 15.24 7.11
N GLY A 72 -20.83 14.41 6.13
CA GLY A 72 -19.65 14.65 5.32
C GLY A 72 -19.49 13.68 4.18
N VAL A 73 -18.55 14.01 3.31
CA VAL A 73 -18.00 13.10 2.30
C VAL A 73 -16.56 12.83 2.66
N ASP A 74 -16.20 11.56 2.67
CA ASP A 74 -14.80 11.16 2.67
C ASP A 74 -14.45 10.64 1.28
N THR A 75 -13.25 10.94 0.83
CA THR A 75 -12.74 10.47 -0.45
C THR A 75 -11.69 9.42 -0.19
N PHE A 76 -11.92 8.19 -0.66
CA PHE A 76 -10.97 7.10 -0.52
C PHE A 76 -10.68 6.50 -1.90
N TYR A 77 -9.42 6.08 -2.11
CA TYR A 77 -9.08 5.20 -3.22
C TYR A 77 -9.40 3.78 -2.82
N ILE A 78 -10.35 3.15 -3.51
CA ILE A 78 -10.79 1.79 -3.19
C ILE A 78 -10.31 0.84 -4.28
N PRO A 79 -9.69 -0.30 -3.93
CA PRO A 79 -9.35 -1.33 -4.89
C PRO A 79 -10.63 -1.86 -5.55
N LYS A 80 -10.72 -1.78 -6.88
CA LYS A 80 -11.77 -2.47 -7.62
C LYS A 80 -11.56 -3.98 -7.48
N ARG A 81 -12.42 -4.64 -6.70
CA ARG A 81 -12.41 -6.11 -6.61
C ARG A 81 -12.92 -6.70 -7.92
N TYR A 82 -12.02 -7.14 -8.78
CA TYR A 82 -12.39 -7.98 -9.92
C TYR A 82 -12.53 -9.42 -9.43
N ASN A 83 -13.73 -9.99 -9.57
CA ASN A 83 -14.04 -11.35 -9.08
C ASN A 83 -13.44 -12.48 -9.95
N ASN A 84 -12.64 -12.18 -10.97
CA ASN A 84 -12.14 -13.16 -11.92
C ASN A 84 -10.61 -13.17 -11.93
N ILE A 85 -10.02 -13.99 -11.07
CA ILE A 85 -8.58 -14.23 -11.02
C ILE A 85 -8.29 -15.43 -11.93
N GLU A 86 -7.79 -15.20 -13.14
CA GLU A 86 -7.23 -16.28 -13.97
C GLU A 86 -5.78 -16.56 -13.55
N ILE A 87 -5.49 -17.79 -13.17
CA ILE A 87 -4.12 -18.23 -12.85
C ILE A 87 -3.45 -18.60 -14.17
N ILE A 88 -2.39 -17.88 -14.54
CA ILE A 88 -1.56 -18.22 -15.69
C ILE A 88 -0.60 -19.32 -15.24
N ASP A 89 -0.97 -20.58 -15.46
CA ASP A 89 -0.05 -21.71 -15.31
C ASP A 89 0.74 -21.87 -16.62
N THR A 90 2.03 -21.55 -16.59
CA THR A 90 2.93 -21.70 -17.74
C THR A 90 3.32 -23.16 -17.99
N THR A 91 2.97 -24.08 -17.09
CA THR A 91 3.27 -25.50 -17.26
C THR A 91 2.03 -26.26 -17.75
N PRO A 92 2.04 -26.82 -18.97
CA PRO A 92 1.04 -27.82 -19.33
C PRO A 92 1.31 -29.06 -18.48
N VAL A 93 0.63 -29.19 -17.34
CA VAL A 93 0.70 -30.40 -16.52
C VAL A 93 -0.03 -31.52 -17.27
N PRO A 94 0.64 -32.59 -17.71
CA PRO A 94 -0.05 -33.75 -18.22
C PRO A 94 -0.82 -34.39 -17.07
N ILE A 95 -2.15 -34.28 -17.12
CA ILE A 95 -3.06 -34.96 -16.19
C ILE A 95 -3.03 -36.45 -16.52
N ASN A 96 -2.04 -37.17 -15.99
CA ASN A 96 -2.05 -38.63 -15.96
C ASN A 96 -2.91 -39.08 -14.78
N ASN A 97 -4.19 -39.34 -15.06
CA ASN A 97 -5.10 -40.03 -14.15
C ASN A 97 -4.66 -41.49 -13.98
N SER A 98 -3.65 -41.74 -13.14
CA SER A 98 -3.33 -43.07 -12.65
C SER A 98 -3.78 -43.18 -11.20
N ASN A 99 -5.05 -43.51 -11.03
CA ASN A 99 -5.54 -44.16 -9.82
C ASN A 99 -4.92 -45.56 -9.78
N ASN A 100 -3.95 -45.80 -8.89
CA ASN A 100 -3.81 -47.05 -8.14
C ASN A 100 -2.54 -47.03 -7.25
N GLU A 101 -2.69 -47.65 -6.08
CA GLU A 101 -1.66 -48.03 -5.08
C GLU A 101 -1.26 -46.98 -4.03
N ILE A 102 -2.17 -46.77 -3.08
CA ILE A 102 -1.81 -46.35 -1.72
C ILE A 102 -1.33 -47.61 -0.98
N ASN A 103 -0.01 -47.84 -1.00
CA ASN A 103 0.66 -48.77 -0.10
C ASN A 103 1.29 -48.00 1.06
N GLN A 104 1.08 -48.54 2.26
CA GLN A 104 1.53 -48.09 3.57
C GLN A 104 2.96 -47.52 3.56
N ARG A 105 3.09 -46.22 3.81
CA ARG A 105 4.36 -45.57 4.19
C ARG A 105 4.23 -45.04 5.62
N ASP A 106 5.34 -45.18 6.34
CA ASP A 106 5.55 -44.88 7.76
C ASP A 106 4.91 -43.59 8.26
N ALA A 107 4.21 -43.69 9.39
CA ALA A 107 3.55 -42.59 10.10
C ALA A 107 4.54 -41.52 10.64
N THR A 108 5.84 -41.78 10.63
CA THR A 108 6.89 -40.85 11.08
C THR A 108 7.23 -39.77 10.06
N GLN A 109 6.91 -39.95 8.77
CA GLN A 109 7.06 -38.89 7.75
C GLN A 109 5.82 -37.99 7.62
N LEU A 110 4.70 -38.36 8.23
CA LEU A 110 3.45 -37.60 8.15
C LEU A 110 3.50 -36.31 8.99
N GLY A 111 4.33 -36.25 10.04
CA GLY A 111 4.44 -35.10 10.93
C GLY A 111 5.06 -33.85 10.28
N GLU A 112 6.06 -34.02 9.41
CA GLU A 112 6.70 -32.89 8.69
C GLU A 112 5.83 -32.38 7.53
N ALA A 113 5.04 -33.25 6.90
CA ALA A 113 4.12 -32.87 5.83
C ALA A 113 2.97 -31.98 6.33
N VAL A 114 2.43 -32.25 7.53
CA VAL A 114 1.35 -31.43 8.13
C VAL A 114 1.88 -30.06 8.59
N SER A 115 3.14 -29.98 9.04
CA SER A 115 3.79 -28.68 9.35
C SER A 115 4.00 -27.79 8.13
N SER A 116 3.94 -28.32 6.91
CA SER A 116 4.21 -27.59 5.68
C SER A 116 2.95 -27.23 4.87
N GLU A 117 1.76 -27.69 5.28
CA GLU A 117 0.51 -27.31 4.63
C GLU A 117 0.17 -25.83 4.83
N GLY A 118 0.49 -25.25 5.99
CA GLY A 118 0.34 -23.81 6.24
C GLY A 118 1.23 -22.94 5.33
N LEU A 119 2.32 -23.51 4.78
CA LEU A 119 3.26 -22.83 3.89
C LEU A 119 2.81 -22.80 2.42
N ARG A 120 1.73 -23.52 2.07
CA ARG A 120 1.13 -23.45 0.73
C ARG A 120 0.17 -22.28 0.56
N ASN A 121 -0.29 -21.69 1.66
CA ASN A 121 -1.12 -20.50 1.62
C ASN A 121 -0.20 -19.36 1.18
N GLY A 122 -0.34 -18.95 -0.08
CA GLY A 122 0.54 -17.97 -0.71
C GLY A 122 0.69 -16.68 0.12
N PHE A 123 1.78 -15.97 -0.11
CA PHE A 123 1.98 -14.65 0.45
C PHE A 123 1.14 -13.62 -0.32
N THR A 124 0.43 -12.76 0.41
CA THR A 124 -0.21 -11.54 -0.11
C THR A 124 0.42 -10.37 0.62
N ASP A 125 1.06 -9.47 -0.11
CA ASP A 125 1.72 -8.32 0.50
C ASP A 125 0.69 -7.31 1.04
N PRO A 126 0.76 -6.89 2.32
CA PRO A 126 -0.08 -5.83 2.86
C PRO A 126 0.36 -4.40 2.45
N ASN A 127 1.50 -4.23 1.79
CA ASN A 127 2.02 -2.91 1.44
C ASN A 127 1.28 -2.29 0.25
N PHE A 128 0.42 -1.32 0.55
CA PHE A 128 -0.27 -0.53 -0.47
C PHE A 128 0.69 0.48 -1.12
N THR A 129 0.59 0.65 -2.44
CA THR A 129 1.26 1.75 -3.15
C THR A 129 0.53 3.08 -2.96
N GLU A 130 1.29 4.19 -2.98
CA GLU A 130 0.74 5.56 -2.89
C GLU A 130 0.09 6.06 -4.20
N GLY A 131 0.24 5.34 -5.31
CA GLY A 131 -0.26 5.73 -6.62
C GLY A 131 -1.61 5.14 -7.02
N VAL A 132 -1.99 5.40 -8.27
CA VAL A 132 -3.26 4.93 -8.87
C VAL A 132 -3.27 3.42 -9.07
N TYR A 133 -2.09 2.80 -9.18
CA TYR A 133 -1.96 1.35 -9.35
C TYR A 133 -1.46 0.71 -8.07
N ASP A 134 -2.21 -0.27 -7.56
CA ASP A 134 -1.70 -1.23 -6.58
C ASP A 134 -1.28 -2.52 -7.25
N PHE A 135 -0.46 -3.31 -6.55
CA PHE A 135 0.04 -4.58 -7.05
C PHE A 135 -0.27 -5.67 -6.05
N GLU A 136 -1.04 -6.67 -6.47
CA GLU A 136 -1.19 -7.89 -5.70
C GLU A 136 -0.16 -8.91 -6.18
N VAL A 137 0.80 -9.24 -5.31
CA VAL A 137 1.77 -10.32 -5.56
C VAL A 137 1.20 -11.60 -4.95
N GLN A 138 0.69 -12.50 -5.79
CA GLN A 138 0.25 -13.83 -5.35
C GLN A 138 1.33 -14.84 -5.69
N THR A 139 1.90 -15.47 -4.66
CA THR A 139 2.91 -16.51 -4.87
C THR A 139 2.39 -17.86 -4.44
N LEU A 140 2.13 -18.76 -5.39
CA LEU A 140 1.71 -20.13 -5.07
C LEU A 140 2.94 -21.03 -4.89
N GLY A 141 3.11 -21.56 -3.68
CA GLY A 141 4.22 -22.45 -3.34
C GLY A 141 5.57 -21.74 -3.19
N TRP A 142 5.56 -20.43 -2.95
CA TRP A 142 6.74 -19.70 -2.50
C TRP A 142 6.72 -19.50 -0.99
N TYR A 143 7.91 -19.53 -0.40
CA TYR A 143 8.14 -19.35 1.03
C TYR A 143 8.56 -17.91 1.31
N ASN A 144 7.85 -17.23 2.20
CA ASN A 144 8.29 -15.95 2.72
C ASN A 144 9.45 -16.19 3.72
N ILE A 145 10.61 -15.61 3.41
CA ILE A 145 11.82 -15.70 4.26
C ILE A 145 11.56 -15.12 5.65
N ASP A 146 10.63 -14.16 5.76
CA ASP A 146 10.34 -13.42 6.99
C ASP A 146 9.75 -14.30 8.09
N GLN A 147 9.07 -15.41 7.71
CA GLN A 147 8.56 -16.38 8.69
C GLN A 147 9.67 -17.22 9.33
N TYR A 148 10.85 -17.31 8.71
CA TYR A 148 11.96 -18.15 9.15
C TYR A 148 13.22 -17.33 9.41
N ILE A 149 13.14 -16.49 10.45
CA ILE A 149 14.24 -15.64 10.92
C ILE A 149 15.57 -16.42 11.05
N LYS A 150 15.54 -17.69 11.46
CA LYS A 150 16.76 -18.51 11.65
C LYS A 150 17.40 -19.04 10.35
N GLY A 151 16.78 -18.83 9.19
CA GLY A 151 17.18 -19.42 7.92
C GLY A 151 16.91 -20.93 7.84
N TYR A 152 17.24 -21.51 6.68
CA TYR A 152 17.17 -22.96 6.42
C TYR A 152 18.58 -23.57 6.47
N GLU A 153 18.66 -24.89 6.62
CA GLU A 153 19.94 -25.60 6.50
C GLU A 153 20.61 -25.28 5.14
N GLY A 154 21.90 -24.93 5.20
CA GLY A 154 22.70 -24.52 4.06
C GLY A 154 22.58 -23.04 3.65
N THR A 155 21.73 -22.25 4.31
CA THR A 155 21.72 -20.79 4.12
C THR A 155 22.90 -20.13 4.85
N ASN A 156 23.35 -19.01 4.31
CA ASN A 156 24.36 -18.14 4.91
C ASN A 156 23.75 -16.75 5.10
N TYR A 157 24.08 -16.09 6.20
CA TYR A 157 23.68 -14.70 6.40
C TYR A 157 24.48 -13.79 5.47
N VAL A 158 23.81 -13.19 4.50
CA VAL A 158 24.43 -12.31 3.50
C VAL A 158 24.00 -10.86 3.69
N THR A 159 24.90 -9.95 3.33
CA THR A 159 24.60 -8.51 3.27
C THR A 159 24.21 -8.17 1.84
N LEU A 160 22.94 -7.86 1.63
CA LEU A 160 22.39 -7.46 0.34
C LEU A 160 21.83 -6.04 0.45
N ASN A 161 22.44 -5.11 -0.27
CA ASN A 161 21.91 -3.77 -0.45
C ASN A 161 21.51 -3.57 -1.90
N ALA A 162 20.41 -2.88 -2.13
CA ALA A 162 19.95 -2.49 -3.46
C ALA A 162 19.79 -0.98 -3.55
N GLU A 163 20.24 -0.38 -4.65
CA GLU A 163 20.12 1.04 -4.92
C GLU A 163 19.34 1.23 -6.22
N LEU A 164 18.22 1.95 -6.17
CA LEU A 164 17.47 2.30 -7.36
C LEU A 164 18.15 3.48 -8.05
N THR A 165 18.44 3.32 -9.34
CA THR A 165 18.99 4.37 -10.18
C THR A 165 17.96 4.84 -11.20
N GLY A 166 17.96 6.14 -11.45
CA GLY A 166 16.87 6.85 -12.13
C GLY A 166 16.24 7.87 -11.19
N ASP A 167 15.26 8.61 -11.68
CA ASP A 167 14.43 9.50 -10.87
C ASP A 167 13.03 8.88 -10.72
N PRO A 168 12.87 7.83 -9.90
CA PRO A 168 11.55 7.38 -9.53
C PRO A 168 10.96 8.48 -8.65
N SER A 169 10.14 9.33 -9.25
CA SER A 169 9.23 10.20 -8.50
C SER A 169 8.16 9.42 -7.73
N ALA A 170 8.16 8.08 -7.86
CA ALA A 170 7.24 7.14 -7.25
C ALA A 170 7.79 6.55 -5.94
N SER A 171 6.88 6.21 -5.03
CA SER A 171 7.15 5.26 -3.96
C SER A 171 7.31 3.85 -4.56
N MET A 172 8.45 3.21 -4.30
CA MET A 172 8.83 1.94 -4.92
C MET A 172 8.90 0.84 -3.87
N ASN A 173 8.33 -0.31 -4.19
CA ASN A 173 8.49 -1.56 -3.43
C ASN A 173 9.59 -2.39 -4.09
N LEU A 174 10.38 -3.11 -3.28
CA LEU A 174 11.45 -3.99 -3.75
C LEU A 174 11.25 -5.41 -3.23
N TYR A 175 11.24 -6.37 -4.15
CA TYR A 175 11.14 -7.80 -3.85
C TYR A 175 12.41 -8.52 -4.27
N LEU A 176 12.80 -9.48 -3.45
CA LEU A 176 13.85 -10.46 -3.74
C LEU A 176 13.19 -11.81 -3.97
N PHE A 177 13.50 -12.42 -5.12
CA PHE A 177 13.09 -13.77 -5.48
C PHE A 177 14.30 -14.69 -5.62
N CYS A 178 14.20 -15.91 -5.10
CA CYS A 178 15.14 -17.00 -5.36
C CYS A 178 14.38 -18.17 -6.02
N PRO A 179 14.25 -18.19 -7.36
CA PRO A 179 13.34 -19.11 -8.07
C PRO A 179 13.58 -20.59 -7.79
N LYS A 180 14.85 -21.03 -7.80
CA LYS A 180 15.24 -22.43 -7.55
C LYS A 180 14.74 -22.98 -6.21
N ARG A 181 14.61 -22.11 -5.21
CA ARG A 181 14.15 -22.45 -3.86
C ARG A 181 12.72 -21.98 -3.59
N LYS A 182 12.10 -21.28 -4.55
CA LYS A 182 10.82 -20.58 -4.40
C LYS A 182 10.78 -19.73 -3.13
N MET A 183 11.83 -18.93 -2.88
CA MET A 183 11.88 -18.05 -1.70
C MET A 183 11.64 -16.59 -2.08
N LEU A 184 10.90 -15.86 -1.24
CA LEU A 184 10.53 -14.46 -1.41
C LEU A 184 10.87 -13.65 -0.16
N SER A 185 11.39 -12.44 -0.33
CA SER A 185 11.53 -11.45 0.73
C SER A 185 11.22 -10.05 0.22
N VAL A 186 10.64 -9.22 1.08
CA VAL A 186 10.45 -7.78 0.83
C VAL A 186 11.63 -7.00 1.40
N GLY A 187 12.13 -6.04 0.63
CA GLY A 187 13.18 -5.10 1.02
C GLY A 187 12.60 -3.87 1.71
N VAL A 188 13.34 -3.29 2.64
CA VAL A 188 12.94 -2.10 3.40
C VAL A 188 13.68 -0.88 2.87
N ASP A 189 12.97 0.21 2.56
CA ASP A 189 13.62 1.49 2.22
C ASP A 189 14.29 2.08 3.46
N TYR A 190 15.62 2.12 3.42
CA TYR A 190 16.45 2.63 4.50
C TYR A 190 16.77 4.11 4.32
N ARG A 191 17.06 4.54 3.08
CA ARG A 191 17.43 5.92 2.72
C ARG A 191 17.11 6.16 1.26
N LYS A 192 15.90 6.66 0.98
CA LYS A 192 15.40 7.18 -0.31
C LYS A 192 16.13 6.57 -1.51
N ASN A 193 15.55 5.51 -2.07
CA ASN A 193 16.09 4.67 -3.15
C ASN A 193 17.15 3.66 -2.71
N LYS A 194 17.44 3.51 -1.41
CA LYS A 194 18.34 2.48 -0.89
C LYS A 194 17.58 1.50 -0.04
N PHE A 195 17.57 0.26 -0.49
CA PHE A 195 16.86 -0.83 0.14
C PHE A 195 17.84 -1.80 0.79
N ILE A 196 17.46 -2.28 1.96
CA ILE A 196 18.17 -3.30 2.71
C ILE A 196 17.26 -4.49 3.00
N PHE A 197 17.87 -5.66 3.19
CA PHE A 197 17.18 -6.88 3.59
C PHE A 197 17.63 -7.28 5.00
N ASP A 198 17.05 -6.61 5.99
CA ASP A 198 17.38 -6.81 7.41
C ASP A 198 16.40 -7.80 8.05
N LYS A 199 16.77 -9.09 8.07
CA LYS A 199 16.00 -10.15 8.73
C LYS A 199 16.65 -10.61 10.03
N VAL A 200 17.98 -10.70 10.04
CA VAL A 200 18.80 -11.01 11.21
C VAL A 200 20.03 -10.11 11.23
N GLU A 201 20.06 -9.16 12.17
CA GLU A 201 21.24 -8.30 12.41
C GLU A 201 21.76 -7.59 11.14
N GLY A 202 20.86 -7.03 10.32
CA GLY A 202 21.19 -6.35 9.07
C GLY A 202 21.46 -7.29 7.89
N LYS A 203 21.20 -8.59 8.03
CA LYS A 203 21.48 -9.62 7.03
C LYS A 203 20.24 -10.44 6.70
N ILE A 204 20.30 -11.15 5.57
CA ILE A 204 19.27 -12.07 5.10
C ILE A 204 19.86 -13.48 4.88
N PRO A 205 19.21 -14.57 5.33
CA PRO A 205 19.70 -15.92 5.09
C PRO A 205 19.43 -16.36 3.63
N LEU A 206 20.47 -16.55 2.83
CA LEU A 206 20.39 -16.99 1.43
C LEU A 206 21.41 -18.09 1.09
N TYR A 207 21.18 -18.84 0.01
CA TYR A 207 22.12 -19.85 -0.50
C TYR A 207 23.17 -19.19 -1.40
N LEU A 208 24.45 -19.26 -1.03
CA LEU A 208 25.55 -18.71 -1.83
C LEU A 208 25.62 -19.39 -3.21
N GLY A 209 25.80 -18.60 -4.26
CA GLY A 209 25.90 -19.07 -5.65
C GLY A 209 24.58 -19.45 -6.32
N ASP A 210 23.46 -19.45 -5.60
CA ASP A 210 22.14 -19.59 -6.23
C ASP A 210 21.77 -18.33 -7.03
N ASP A 211 20.89 -18.50 -8.02
CA ASP A 211 20.33 -17.40 -8.81
C ASP A 211 19.24 -16.67 -8.02
N ALA A 212 19.29 -15.35 -8.07
CA ALA A 212 18.31 -14.48 -7.44
C ALA A 212 17.94 -13.32 -8.37
N VAL A 213 16.74 -12.78 -8.17
CA VAL A 213 16.18 -11.68 -8.94
C VAL A 213 15.68 -10.61 -7.98
N LEU A 214 16.08 -9.37 -8.20
CA LEU A 214 15.50 -8.19 -7.56
C LEU A 214 14.50 -7.56 -8.53
N LEU A 215 13.28 -7.34 -8.06
CA LEU A 215 12.22 -6.66 -8.79
C LEU A 215 11.76 -5.45 -7.97
N ALA A 216 12.00 -4.26 -8.51
CA ALA A 216 11.43 -3.03 -8.02
C ALA A 216 10.22 -2.67 -8.86
N PHE A 217 9.13 -2.26 -8.24
CA PHE A 217 8.00 -1.66 -8.94
C PHE A 217 7.32 -0.61 -8.07
N GLY A 218 6.64 0.33 -8.72
CA GLY A 218 5.89 1.37 -8.06
C GLY A 218 5.05 2.15 -9.05
N SER A 219 4.22 3.04 -8.53
CA SER A 219 3.37 3.89 -9.35
C SER A 219 3.43 5.33 -8.85
N ASN A 220 3.40 6.27 -9.79
CA ASN A 220 3.21 7.68 -9.49
C ASN A 220 2.20 8.25 -10.49
N HIS A 221 1.11 8.81 -9.98
CA HIS A 221 -0.05 9.20 -10.79
C HIS A 221 -0.48 8.04 -11.71
N ASP A 222 -0.65 8.29 -13.01
CA ASP A 222 -1.05 7.30 -14.01
C ASP A 222 0.12 6.50 -14.62
N LYS A 223 1.33 6.60 -14.06
CA LYS A 223 2.52 5.93 -14.60
C LYS A 223 2.99 4.81 -13.70
N MET A 224 3.35 3.69 -14.31
CA MET A 224 4.01 2.57 -13.64
C MET A 224 5.51 2.60 -13.91
N PHE A 225 6.28 2.28 -12.89
CA PHE A 225 7.73 2.20 -12.94
C PHE A 225 8.17 0.83 -12.48
N TYR A 226 9.21 0.30 -13.10
CA TYR A 226 9.80 -0.96 -12.68
C TYR A 226 11.31 -0.99 -12.92
N GLY A 227 11.98 -1.92 -12.26
CA GLY A 227 13.35 -2.30 -12.56
C GLY A 227 13.59 -3.74 -12.13
N ILE A 228 14.35 -4.48 -12.94
CA ILE A 228 14.65 -5.89 -12.67
C ILE A 228 16.14 -6.16 -12.88
N VAL A 229 16.74 -6.90 -11.95
CA VAL A 229 18.14 -7.32 -12.04
C VAL A 229 18.28 -8.76 -11.53
N SER A 230 18.86 -9.61 -12.37
CA SER A 230 19.24 -10.99 -12.02
C SER A 230 20.71 -11.04 -11.59
N PHE A 231 21.02 -11.79 -10.54
CA PHE A 231 22.37 -11.90 -10.00
C PHE A 231 22.60 -13.25 -9.31
N LYS A 232 23.88 -13.54 -9.03
CA LYS A 232 24.31 -14.69 -8.23
C LYS A 232 24.53 -14.25 -6.79
N VAL A 233 23.96 -14.96 -5.83
CA VAL A 233 24.10 -14.62 -4.40
C VAL A 233 25.56 -14.71 -3.96
N LYS A 234 26.09 -13.63 -3.39
CA LYS A 234 27.41 -13.54 -2.75
C LYS A 234 27.27 -13.19 -1.27
N GLN A 235 28.37 -13.31 -0.53
CA GLN A 235 28.42 -12.99 0.91
C GLN A 235 28.04 -11.52 1.20
N GLU A 236 28.55 -10.61 0.38
CA GLU A 236 28.27 -9.17 0.45
C GLU A 236 28.16 -8.62 -0.97
N GLN A 237 27.12 -7.82 -1.23
CA GLN A 237 26.92 -7.22 -2.54
C GLN A 237 26.00 -6.00 -2.49
N ASN A 238 26.32 -5.03 -3.36
CA ASN A 238 25.50 -3.85 -3.63
C ASN A 238 25.03 -3.94 -5.08
N ILE A 239 23.71 -3.98 -5.28
CA ILE A 239 23.10 -4.13 -6.60
C ILE A 239 22.44 -2.81 -7.01
N SER A 240 22.79 -2.30 -8.18
CA SER A 240 22.13 -1.12 -8.76
C SER A 240 21.02 -1.55 -9.71
N ILE A 241 19.81 -1.04 -9.51
CA ILE A 241 18.61 -1.38 -10.28
C ILE A 241 18.18 -0.14 -11.07
N SER A 242 18.22 -0.21 -12.41
CA SER A 242 17.76 0.90 -13.26
C SER A 242 16.24 0.87 -13.38
N ILE A 243 15.60 1.96 -12.95
CA ILE A 243 14.14 2.12 -13.02
C ILE A 243 13.75 2.73 -14.37
N LYS A 244 12.70 2.17 -14.98
CA LYS A 244 12.11 2.61 -16.25
C LYS A 244 10.59 2.68 -16.13
N GLU A 245 9.99 3.61 -16.86
CA GLU A 245 8.54 3.67 -17.07
C GLU A 245 8.09 2.44 -17.89
N THR A 246 6.91 1.89 -17.59
CA THR A 246 6.36 0.68 -18.23
C THR A 246 4.84 0.72 -18.35
N THR A 247 4.31 -0.12 -19.23
CA THR A 247 2.88 -0.48 -19.24
C THR A 247 2.63 -1.80 -18.50
N GLU A 248 1.35 -2.14 -18.27
CA GLU A 248 0.93 -3.39 -17.62
C GLU A 248 1.36 -4.60 -18.45
N GLU A 249 1.19 -4.55 -19.77
CA GLU A 249 1.54 -5.63 -20.69
C GLU A 249 3.06 -5.88 -20.69
N GLN A 250 3.83 -4.79 -20.68
CA GLN A 250 5.29 -4.86 -20.60
C GLN A 250 5.75 -5.45 -19.25
N LEU A 251 5.12 -5.05 -18.15
CA LEU A 251 5.43 -5.60 -16.83
C LEU A 251 5.15 -7.11 -16.78
N LYS A 252 3.99 -7.55 -17.29
CA LYS A 252 3.63 -8.99 -17.37
C LYS A 252 4.63 -9.78 -18.21
N GLN A 253 5.00 -9.25 -19.38
CA GLN A 253 5.98 -9.92 -20.25
C GLN A 253 7.35 -10.04 -19.56
N MET A 254 7.79 -8.99 -18.85
CA MET A 254 9.08 -9.01 -18.15
C MET A 254 9.12 -10.04 -17.01
N ILE A 255 8.00 -10.29 -16.32
CA ILE A 255 7.91 -11.33 -15.29
C ILE A 255 8.11 -12.72 -15.91
N LEU A 256 7.47 -12.97 -17.06
CA LEU A 256 7.60 -14.21 -17.82
C LEU A 256 9.05 -14.41 -18.30
N ASP A 257 9.66 -13.36 -18.87
CA ASP A 257 11.01 -13.42 -19.43
C ASP A 257 12.10 -13.70 -18.36
N ASN A 258 11.84 -13.37 -17.09
CA ASN A 258 12.78 -13.57 -15.99
C ASN A 258 12.53 -14.86 -15.18
N ASN A 259 11.67 -15.75 -15.68
CA ASN A 259 11.39 -17.06 -15.09
C ASN A 259 10.96 -16.98 -13.61
N ILE A 260 10.20 -15.94 -13.26
CA ILE A 260 9.61 -15.78 -11.93
C ILE A 260 8.29 -16.57 -11.93
N GLU A 261 8.40 -17.89 -12.05
CA GLU A 261 7.25 -18.79 -12.17
C GLU A 261 6.40 -18.84 -10.89
N GLY A 262 5.08 -19.00 -11.05
CA GLY A 262 4.15 -19.11 -9.93
C GLY A 262 3.94 -17.80 -9.15
N ILE A 263 4.34 -16.68 -9.75
CA ILE A 263 4.07 -15.34 -9.23
C ILE A 263 3.12 -14.64 -10.18
N LYS A 264 1.97 -14.25 -9.65
CA LYS A 264 1.02 -13.40 -10.33
C LYS A 264 1.18 -11.99 -9.80
N ILE A 265 1.42 -11.03 -10.68
CA ILE A 265 1.39 -9.61 -10.36
C ILE A 265 0.25 -9.01 -11.16
N ASP A 266 -0.85 -8.73 -10.46
CA ASP A 266 -2.00 -8.07 -11.05
C ASP A 266 -1.95 -6.59 -10.65
N PRO A 267 -1.53 -5.69 -11.56
CA PRO A 267 -1.74 -4.27 -11.32
C PRO A 267 -3.24 -4.01 -11.43
N TYR A 268 -3.84 -3.39 -10.41
CA TYR A 268 -5.21 -2.92 -10.51
C TYR A 268 -5.27 -1.42 -10.28
N LYS A 269 -6.06 -0.77 -11.14
CA LYS A 269 -6.32 0.66 -11.05
C LYS A 269 -7.28 0.90 -9.87
N LYS A 270 -6.82 1.63 -8.85
CA LYS A 270 -7.67 2.13 -7.78
C LYS A 270 -8.65 3.12 -8.38
N GLU A 271 -9.91 2.98 -8.01
CA GLU A 271 -10.91 3.98 -8.39
C GLU A 271 -11.13 4.95 -7.26
N PHE A 272 -11.34 6.20 -7.65
CA PHE A 272 -11.73 7.25 -6.74
C PHE A 272 -13.21 7.07 -6.39
N GLU A 273 -13.51 6.74 -5.14
CA GLU A 273 -14.87 6.65 -4.65
C GLU A 273 -15.11 7.70 -3.57
N ILE A 274 -16.16 8.51 -3.76
CA ILE A 274 -16.64 9.45 -2.75
C ILE A 274 -17.68 8.72 -1.91
N LYS A 275 -17.33 8.38 -0.66
CA LYS A 275 -18.27 7.77 0.28
C LYS A 275 -18.87 8.83 1.19
N LYS A 276 -20.20 8.89 1.21
CA LYS A 276 -20.94 9.73 2.16
C LYS A 276 -20.88 9.07 3.54
N ARG A 277 -20.33 9.76 4.53
CA ARG A 277 -20.26 9.27 5.92
C ARG A 277 -21.62 9.51 6.60
N GLN A 278 -22.19 8.47 7.20
CA GLN A 278 -23.40 8.62 8.01
C GLN A 278 -23.08 9.31 9.34
N CYS A 279 -24.00 10.16 9.81
CA CYS A 279 -23.90 10.74 11.15
C CYS A 279 -24.16 9.67 12.20
N ASP A 280 -23.11 9.01 12.69
CA ASP A 280 -23.25 8.20 13.89
C ASP A 280 -23.12 9.12 15.11
N ASP A 281 -24.14 9.09 15.99
CA ASP A 281 -24.23 10.00 17.15
C ASP A 281 -23.17 9.69 18.22
N GLU A 282 -22.43 8.58 18.09
CA GLU A 282 -21.65 8.03 19.18
C GLU A 282 -20.16 8.37 19.15
N HIS A 283 -19.57 8.88 18.05
CA HIS A 283 -18.09 8.95 17.92
C HIS A 283 -17.51 10.30 17.46
N PHE A 284 -18.07 11.43 17.91
CA PHE A 284 -17.40 12.75 17.80
C PHE A 284 -16.43 13.04 18.96
N ALA A 285 -15.63 12.05 19.34
CA ALA A 285 -14.54 12.21 20.32
C ALA A 285 -13.17 11.92 19.69
N ALA A 286 -12.93 12.35 18.45
CA ALA A 286 -11.60 12.26 17.85
C ALA A 286 -11.38 13.37 16.82
N ASP A 287 -11.30 14.60 17.32
CA ASP A 287 -10.35 15.60 16.79
C ASP A 287 -10.17 16.82 17.72
N SER A 288 -10.78 16.82 18.92
CA SER A 288 -10.32 17.74 19.97
C SER A 288 -9.02 17.21 20.55
N THR A 289 -7.89 17.70 20.04
CA THR A 289 -6.61 17.76 20.74
C THR A 289 -6.80 18.59 22.03
N LYS A 290 -7.41 18.01 23.06
CA LYS A 290 -7.36 18.57 24.41
C LYS A 290 -5.98 18.20 24.98
N PRO A 291 -5.09 19.17 25.26
CA PRO A 291 -3.85 18.87 25.92
C PRO A 291 -4.16 18.34 27.32
N GLU A 292 -3.63 17.15 27.60
CA GLU A 292 -3.66 16.55 28.92
C GLU A 292 -2.94 17.48 29.90
N LYS A 293 -3.65 17.98 30.91
CA LYS A 293 -3.06 18.81 31.95
C LYS A 293 -2.10 17.94 32.75
N VAL A 294 -0.80 18.09 32.51
CA VAL A 294 0.25 17.56 33.37
C VAL A 294 0.14 18.25 34.73
N ALA A 295 -0.29 17.51 35.74
CA ALA A 295 -0.29 17.96 37.13
C ALA A 295 1.16 17.96 37.63
N SER A 296 1.70 19.15 37.91
CA SER A 296 2.96 19.33 38.61
C SER A 296 2.81 18.92 40.07
N LYS A 297 3.67 18.02 40.54
CA LYS A 297 4.06 17.85 41.94
C LYS A 297 5.58 17.85 42.01
#